data_AF-A0A2E6VWK9-F1
#
_entry.id   AF-A0A2E6VWK9-F1
#
_cell.length_a   1.000
_cell.length_b   1.000
_cell.length_c   1.000
_cell.angle_alpha   90.00
_cell.angle_beta   90.00
_cell.angle_gamma   90.00
#
_symmetry.space_group_name_H-M   'P 1'
#
loop_
_entity.id
_entity.type
_entity.pdbx_description
1 polymer ?
#
loop_
_entity_poly.entity_id
_entity_poly.type
_entity_poly.pdbx_seq_one_letter_code
_entity_poly.pdbx_strand_id
1 'polypeptide(L)'
;MTDEKSKDETQPQKRSPYRVGGPLNHFGTRRRRRIECQACGKTDYVSFVPKEGQKVYCGTCAREELSLYEEGEEFPTEANPVVCPECSRTFNCPSHIPVSEDLLCPDCFKGFETWKGAKGGSQETKNYEKGPSGTILRRKAKSKPET
;
A
#
# COMPACT_ATOMS: atom_id res chain seq x y z
N MET A 1 45.87 24.34 30.84
CA MET A 1 45.01 24.65 29.68
C MET A 1 44.78 23.34 28.96
N THR A 2 43.75 22.60 29.36
CA THR A 2 43.36 21.33 28.75
C THR A 2 42.00 21.55 28.12
N ASP A 3 41.98 21.69 26.81
CA ASP A 3 40.76 21.82 26.02
C ASP A 3 40.07 20.46 25.93
N GLU A 4 39.02 20.28 26.73
CA GLU A 4 38.01 19.23 26.57
C GLU A 4 37.16 19.55 25.34
N LYS A 5 37.36 18.80 24.25
CA LYS A 5 36.45 18.77 23.11
C LYS A 5 35.52 17.56 23.22
N SER A 6 34.40 17.78 23.88
CA SER A 6 33.24 16.89 23.91
C SER A 6 32.32 17.24 22.74
N LYS A 7 31.97 16.24 21.91
CA LYS A 7 30.66 16.01 21.27
C LYS A 7 30.79 14.95 20.17
N ASP A 8 30.57 13.69 20.53
CA ASP A 8 30.09 12.69 19.57
C ASP A 8 28.59 12.56 19.78
N GLU A 9 27.84 13.41 19.06
CA GLU A 9 26.38 13.39 19.06
C GLU A 9 25.95 12.27 18.09
N THR A 10 25.97 11.04 18.57
CA THR A 10 25.52 9.88 17.79
C THR A 10 24.03 10.02 17.51
N GLN A 11 23.69 10.48 16.30
CA GLN A 11 22.31 10.60 15.85
C GLN A 11 21.60 9.23 15.89
N PRO A 12 20.33 9.17 16.33
CA PRO A 12 19.57 7.93 16.30
C PRO A 12 19.33 7.50 14.85
N GLN A 13 20.02 6.44 14.44
CA GLN A 13 19.81 5.83 13.12
C GLN A 13 18.35 5.44 12.98
N LYS A 14 17.65 6.06 12.02
CA LYS A 14 16.31 5.66 11.60
C LYS A 14 16.40 4.21 11.12
N ARG A 15 16.10 3.25 11.99
CA ARG A 15 16.01 1.84 11.65
C ARG A 15 14.89 1.71 10.62
N SER A 16 15.23 1.39 9.38
CA SER A 16 14.24 1.02 8.37
C SER A 16 13.32 -0.05 8.96
N PRO A 17 12.00 -0.03 8.66
CA PRO A 17 11.08 -1.02 9.18
C PRO A 17 11.64 -2.42 8.92
N TYR A 18 11.71 -3.22 9.98
CA TYR A 18 12.34 -4.53 9.96
C TYR A 18 11.53 -5.42 9.03
N ARG A 19 12.00 -5.59 7.78
CA ARG A 19 11.34 -6.45 6.81
C ARG A 19 11.41 -7.88 7.31
N VAL A 20 10.29 -8.41 7.77
CA VAL A 20 10.18 -9.80 8.19
C VAL A 20 9.93 -10.68 6.96
N GLY A 21 10.96 -11.43 6.61
CA GLY A 21 10.94 -12.35 5.48
C GLY A 21 12.33 -12.73 5.03
N GLY A 22 12.64 -14.03 5.02
CA GLY A 22 13.83 -14.53 4.34
C GLY A 22 13.77 -14.27 2.82
N PRO A 23 14.90 -14.45 2.11
CA PRO A 23 14.95 -14.34 0.65
C PRO A 23 13.91 -15.25 -0.01
N LEU A 24 13.22 -14.73 -1.03
CA LEU A 24 12.38 -15.55 -1.90
C LEU A 24 13.27 -16.53 -2.69
N ASN A 25 12.79 -17.74 -2.93
CA ASN A 25 13.48 -18.66 -3.84
C ASN A 25 13.25 -18.26 -5.31
N HIS A 26 13.91 -18.93 -6.25
CA HIS A 26 13.74 -18.66 -7.69
C HIS A 26 12.30 -18.85 -8.22
N PHE A 27 11.43 -19.54 -7.47
CA PHE A 27 10.01 -19.68 -7.78
C PHE A 27 9.14 -18.60 -7.12
N GLY A 28 9.73 -17.59 -6.48
CA GLY A 28 8.99 -16.54 -5.77
C GLY A 28 8.28 -17.01 -4.50
N THR A 29 8.62 -18.20 -3.96
CA THR A 29 8.03 -18.73 -2.72
C THR A 29 9.02 -18.63 -1.55
N ARG A 30 8.50 -18.35 -0.34
CA ARG A 30 9.31 -18.38 0.90
C ARG A 30 9.34 -19.81 1.43
N ARG A 31 10.55 -20.35 1.73
CA ARG A 31 10.64 -21.64 2.44
C ARG A 31 10.14 -21.43 3.87
N ARG A 32 9.00 -22.05 4.16
CA ARG A 32 8.40 -22.03 5.49
C ARG A 32 8.90 -23.21 6.32
N ARG A 33 9.29 -22.97 7.57
CA ARG A 33 9.72 -24.00 8.52
C ARG A 33 8.76 -24.10 9.67
N ARG A 34 8.45 -25.34 10.07
CA ARG A 34 7.63 -25.61 11.23
C ARG A 34 8.38 -25.19 12.50
N ILE A 35 7.69 -24.47 13.36
CA ILE A 35 8.16 -24.03 14.68
C ILE A 35 7.10 -24.35 15.73
N GLU A 36 7.52 -24.41 16.98
CA GLU A 36 6.63 -24.44 18.14
C GLU A 36 6.72 -23.08 18.84
N CYS A 37 5.57 -22.41 18.98
CA CYS A 37 5.51 -21.10 19.59
C CYS A 37 5.82 -21.18 21.08
N GLN A 38 6.79 -20.40 21.55
CA GLN A 38 7.17 -20.39 22.96
C GLN A 38 6.12 -19.74 23.88
N ALA A 39 5.26 -18.88 23.35
CA ALA A 39 4.21 -18.22 24.13
C ALA A 39 2.94 -19.09 24.28
N CYS A 40 2.48 -19.71 23.19
CA CYS A 40 1.19 -20.42 23.17
C CYS A 40 1.29 -21.93 22.88
N GLY A 41 2.47 -22.47 22.59
CA GLY A 41 2.69 -23.90 22.30
C GLY A 41 2.17 -24.38 20.95
N LYS A 42 1.50 -23.52 20.17
CA LYS A 42 0.97 -23.89 18.85
C LYS A 42 2.10 -24.10 17.84
N THR A 43 1.91 -25.06 16.93
CA THR A 43 2.82 -25.28 15.81
C THR A 43 2.47 -24.36 14.66
N ASP A 44 3.42 -23.58 14.19
CA ASP A 44 3.24 -22.59 13.12
C ASP A 44 4.39 -22.68 12.08
N TYR A 45 4.30 -21.93 10.99
CA TYR A 45 5.24 -21.94 9.88
C TYR A 45 5.85 -20.57 9.62
N VAL A 46 7.14 -20.40 9.91
CA VAL A 46 7.84 -19.13 9.71
C VAL A 46 8.75 -19.12 8.49
N SER A 47 8.91 -17.94 7.89
CA SER A 47 9.71 -17.72 6.68
C SER A 47 11.22 -17.52 6.96
N PHE A 48 11.65 -17.53 8.21
CA PHE A 48 13.05 -17.35 8.61
C PHE A 48 13.61 -18.59 9.30
N VAL A 49 14.94 -18.64 9.41
CA VAL A 49 15.65 -19.70 10.13
C VAL A 49 15.86 -19.24 11.58
N PRO A 50 15.21 -19.86 12.58
CA PRO A 50 15.51 -19.56 13.97
C PRO A 50 16.97 -19.87 14.27
N LYS A 51 17.67 -18.95 14.93
CA LYS A 51 18.99 -19.22 15.49
C LYS A 51 18.86 -20.04 16.77
N GLU A 52 19.88 -20.81 17.12
CA GLU A 52 19.92 -21.54 18.38
C GLU A 52 19.76 -20.56 19.58
N GLY A 53 18.84 -20.85 20.49
CA GLY A 53 18.53 -20.00 21.64
C GLY A 53 17.66 -18.77 21.35
N GLN A 54 17.26 -18.53 20.10
CA GLN A 54 16.35 -17.44 19.76
C GLN A 54 14.91 -17.80 20.15
N LYS A 55 14.22 -16.90 20.86
CA LYS A 55 12.78 -17.06 21.12
C LYS A 55 12.00 -17.04 19.81
N VAL A 56 11.12 -18.02 19.63
CA VAL A 56 10.32 -18.16 18.41
C VAL A 56 8.85 -18.10 18.77
N TYR A 57 8.10 -17.30 18.02
CA TYR A 57 6.69 -17.06 18.25
C TYR A 57 5.91 -17.38 16.97
N CYS A 58 4.67 -17.85 17.10
CA CYS A 58 3.73 -17.91 15.99
C CYS A 58 3.40 -16.50 15.49
N GLY A 59 2.83 -16.38 14.29
CA GLY A 59 2.48 -15.08 13.71
C GLY A 59 1.54 -14.24 14.58
N THR A 60 0.70 -14.86 15.42
CA THR A 60 -0.18 -14.16 16.37
C THR A 60 0.58 -13.63 17.57
N CYS A 61 1.34 -14.47 18.27
CA CYS A 61 2.10 -14.05 19.45
C CYS A 61 3.26 -13.13 19.09
N ALA A 62 3.85 -13.26 17.89
CA ALA A 62 4.87 -12.34 17.40
C ALA A 62 4.31 -10.92 17.19
N ARG A 63 3.03 -10.81 16.80
CA ARG A 63 2.34 -9.52 16.69
C ARG A 63 2.11 -8.89 18.06
N GLU A 64 1.66 -9.68 19.03
CA GLU A 64 1.37 -9.20 20.39
C GLU A 64 2.64 -8.83 21.15
N GLU A 65 3.68 -9.68 21.10
CA GLU A 65 4.88 -9.48 21.93
C GLU A 65 6.00 -8.70 21.28
N LEU A 66 6.14 -8.78 19.95
CA LEU A 66 7.23 -8.13 19.22
C LEU A 66 6.76 -7.00 18.31
N SER A 67 5.44 -6.80 18.18
CA SER A 67 4.85 -5.83 17.25
C SER A 67 5.39 -5.99 15.80
N LEU A 68 5.64 -7.24 15.39
CA LEU A 68 6.13 -7.58 14.06
C LEU A 68 4.98 -7.91 13.10
N TYR A 69 5.05 -7.42 11.86
CA TYR A 69 4.01 -7.59 10.82
C TYR A 69 4.60 -8.20 9.55
N GLU A 70 4.09 -9.35 9.08
CA GLU A 70 4.51 -9.92 7.79
C GLU A 70 3.99 -9.07 6.62
N GLU A 71 4.87 -8.69 5.70
CA GLU A 71 4.49 -8.01 4.44
C GLU A 71 3.60 -8.94 3.60
N GLY A 72 2.38 -8.49 3.28
CA GLY A 72 1.48 -9.19 2.36
C GLY A 72 0.33 -9.98 3.01
N GLU A 73 0.23 -10.02 4.33
CA GLU A 73 -1.05 -10.39 4.96
C GLU A 73 -2.02 -9.20 4.88
N GLU A 74 -3.18 -9.41 4.23
CA GLU A 74 -4.29 -8.46 4.29
C GLU A 74 -4.86 -8.49 5.71
N PHE A 75 -4.70 -7.39 6.43
CA PHE A 75 -5.30 -7.25 7.73
C PHE A 75 -6.81 -7.07 7.57
N PRO A 76 -7.64 -7.74 8.41
CA PRO A 76 -9.00 -7.30 8.62
C PRO A 76 -8.90 -5.88 9.19
N THR A 77 -9.02 -4.90 8.30
CA THR A 77 -9.10 -3.51 8.72
C THR A 77 -10.47 -3.37 9.34
N GLU A 78 -10.53 -2.97 10.61
CA GLU A 78 -11.79 -2.61 11.23
C GLU A 78 -12.50 -1.63 10.28
N ALA A 79 -13.67 -2.02 9.79
CA ALA A 79 -14.39 -1.28 8.79
C ALA A 79 -15.80 -1.01 9.31
N ASN A 80 -16.21 0.24 9.17
CA ASN A 80 -17.53 0.70 9.55
C ASN A 80 -18.45 0.59 8.32
N PRO A 81 -19.68 0.06 8.50
CA PRO A 81 -20.66 0.08 7.43
C PRO A 81 -21.13 1.52 7.20
N VAL A 82 -20.98 2.00 5.97
CA VAL A 82 -21.44 3.32 5.52
C VAL A 82 -22.51 3.15 4.45
N VAL A 83 -23.59 3.91 4.54
CA VAL A 83 -24.66 3.92 3.53
C VAL A 83 -24.35 5.01 2.51
N CYS A 84 -24.30 4.65 1.23
CA CYS A 84 -24.18 5.63 0.17
C CYS A 84 -25.47 6.45 0.04
N PRO A 85 -25.42 7.80 0.03
CA PRO A 85 -26.61 8.64 -0.11
C PRO A 85 -27.26 8.54 -1.51
N GLU A 86 -26.50 8.15 -2.53
CA GLU A 86 -26.94 8.18 -3.92
C GLU A 86 -27.55 6.87 -4.43
N CYS A 87 -27.04 5.73 -3.96
CA CYS A 87 -27.51 4.40 -4.38
C CYS A 87 -28.07 3.56 -3.23
N SER A 88 -28.07 4.11 -2.01
CA SER A 88 -28.58 3.47 -0.79
C SER A 88 -27.93 2.12 -0.45
N ARG A 89 -26.77 1.80 -1.04
CA ARG A 89 -26.02 0.58 -0.74
C ARG A 89 -25.09 0.79 0.44
N THR A 90 -25.02 -0.22 1.30
CA THR A 90 -24.05 -0.29 2.38
C THR A 90 -22.71 -0.81 1.85
N PHE A 91 -21.63 -0.15 2.23
CA PHE A 91 -20.27 -0.60 1.94
C PHE A 91 -19.38 -0.43 3.17
N ASN A 92 -18.27 -1.18 3.21
CA ASN A 92 -17.35 -1.16 4.34
C ASN A 92 -16.29 -0.07 4.11
N CYS A 93 -16.26 0.92 4.99
CA CYS A 93 -15.24 1.97 5.01
C CYS A 93 -14.24 1.69 6.13
N PRO A 94 -12.92 1.62 5.86
CA PRO A 94 -11.90 1.49 6.89
C PRO A 94 -12.07 2.52 8.02
N SER A 95 -11.91 2.10 9.28
CA SER A 95 -12.16 2.92 10.48
C SER A 95 -11.25 4.14 10.60
N HIS A 96 -10.05 4.07 10.00
CA HIS A 96 -9.09 5.17 9.95
C HIS A 96 -9.41 6.22 8.88
N ILE A 97 -10.34 5.94 7.97
CA ILE A 97 -10.79 6.90 6.96
C ILE A 97 -11.98 7.66 7.53
N PRO A 98 -11.89 8.99 7.70
CA PRO A 98 -13.02 9.78 8.15
C PRO A 98 -14.14 9.70 7.12
N VAL A 99 -15.37 9.43 7.58
CA VAL A 99 -16.56 9.47 6.72
C VAL A 99 -16.87 10.94 6.44
N SER A 100 -16.36 11.45 5.31
CA SER A 100 -16.65 12.78 4.78
C SER A 100 -17.62 12.71 3.60
N GLU A 101 -18.13 13.87 3.19
CA GLU A 101 -18.99 14.01 2.00
C GLU A 101 -18.26 13.58 0.70
N ASP A 102 -16.92 13.58 0.71
CA ASP A 102 -16.09 13.15 -0.42
C ASP A 102 -15.88 11.62 -0.47
N LEU A 103 -16.44 10.85 0.47
CA LEU A 103 -16.30 9.41 0.50
C LEU A 103 -17.07 8.78 -0.67
N LEU A 104 -16.31 8.34 -1.68
CA LEU A 104 -16.87 7.74 -2.87
C LEU A 104 -17.40 6.34 -2.59
N CYS A 105 -18.64 6.10 -3.00
CA CYS A 105 -19.19 4.75 -2.98
C CYS A 105 -18.55 3.91 -4.09
N PRO A 106 -18.05 2.69 -3.75
CA PRO A 106 -17.36 1.80 -4.69
C PRO A 106 -18.28 1.22 -5.78
N ASP A 107 -19.60 1.36 -5.64
CA ASP A 107 -20.56 0.86 -6.61
C ASP A 107 -21.04 1.95 -7.58
N CYS A 108 -21.31 3.16 -7.08
CA CYS A 108 -21.93 4.21 -7.90
C CYS A 108 -20.91 5.13 -8.56
N PHE A 109 -19.72 5.30 -7.96
CA PHE A 109 -18.66 6.21 -8.42
C PHE A 109 -19.16 7.63 -8.81
N LYS A 110 -20.32 8.06 -8.29
CA LYS A 110 -20.84 9.41 -8.51
C LYS A 110 -19.88 10.40 -7.86
N GLY A 111 -19.40 11.36 -8.63
CA GLY A 111 -18.31 12.27 -8.25
C GLY A 111 -17.01 12.07 -9.04
N PHE A 112 -16.86 10.96 -9.77
CA PHE A 112 -15.75 10.79 -10.71
C PHE A 112 -16.15 11.25 -12.12
N GLU A 113 -15.61 12.39 -12.57
CA GLU A 113 -15.46 12.66 -14.01
C GLU A 113 -14.33 11.77 -14.57
N THR A 114 -14.51 10.44 -14.54
CA THR A 114 -13.65 9.61 -15.39
C THR A 114 -14.03 9.90 -16.83
N TRP A 115 -13.05 10.34 -17.63
CA TRP A 115 -13.13 10.28 -19.08
C TRP A 115 -13.36 8.81 -19.46
N LYS A 116 -14.63 8.40 -19.58
CA LYS A 116 -15.00 7.16 -20.26
C LYS A 116 -14.63 7.39 -21.71
N GLY A 117 -13.52 6.81 -22.15
CA GLY A 117 -13.09 6.88 -23.55
C GLY A 117 -14.30 6.71 -24.45
N ALA A 118 -14.64 7.76 -25.20
CA ALA A 118 -15.83 7.79 -26.03
C ALA A 118 -15.81 6.61 -27.00
N LYS A 119 -16.62 5.58 -26.71
CA LYS A 119 -17.00 4.60 -27.71
C LYS A 119 -18.01 5.28 -28.62
N GLY A 120 -17.61 5.67 -29.82
CA GLY A 120 -18.56 6.03 -30.89
C GLY A 120 -18.43 7.40 -31.55
N GLY A 121 -17.26 8.04 -31.55
CA GLY A 121 -16.99 9.14 -32.49
C GLY A 121 -16.18 8.62 -33.67
N SER A 122 -16.74 8.69 -34.88
CA SER A 122 -16.08 8.36 -36.14
C SER A 122 -14.68 8.98 -36.22
N GLN A 123 -13.73 8.24 -36.80
CA GLN A 123 -12.36 8.68 -37.03
C GLN A 123 -12.33 9.88 -37.98
N GLU A 124 -12.43 11.09 -37.44
CA GLU A 124 -11.85 12.26 -38.09
C GLU A 124 -10.44 12.50 -37.56
N THR A 125 -9.54 12.59 -38.53
CA THR A 125 -8.10 12.76 -38.49
C THR A 125 -7.63 13.71 -37.39
N LYS A 126 -7.23 13.16 -36.24
CA LYS A 126 -6.55 13.92 -35.20
C LYS A 126 -5.08 14.09 -35.60
N ASN A 127 -4.69 15.32 -35.92
CA ASN A 127 -3.31 15.73 -36.08
C ASN A 127 -2.56 15.54 -34.75
N TYR A 128 -1.64 14.57 -34.73
CA TYR A 128 -0.71 14.34 -33.64
C TYR A 128 0.71 14.64 -34.13
N GLU A 129 1.50 15.34 -33.33
CA GLU A 129 2.94 15.41 -33.51
C GLU A 129 3.61 14.58 -32.42
N LYS A 130 4.62 13.80 -32.81
CA LYS A 130 5.47 13.09 -31.86
C LYS A 130 6.53 14.05 -31.35
N GLY A 131 6.60 14.23 -30.04
CA GLY A 131 7.73 14.90 -29.41
C GLY A 131 9.02 14.06 -29.54
N PRO A 132 10.20 14.68 -29.36
CA PRO A 132 11.48 13.98 -29.45
C PRO A 132 11.66 12.85 -28.41
N SER A 133 10.88 12.87 -27.33
CA SER A 133 10.80 11.82 -26.29
C SER A 133 9.80 10.69 -26.60
N GLY A 134 9.16 10.70 -27.77
CA GLY A 134 8.11 9.74 -28.14
C GLY A 134 6.74 10.04 -27.53
N THR A 135 6.61 11.11 -26.74
CA THR A 135 5.33 11.54 -26.16
C THR A 135 4.43 12.15 -27.23
N ILE A 136 3.20 11.66 -27.36
CA ILE A 136 2.20 12.15 -28.31
C ILE A 136 1.35 13.23 -27.64
N LEU A 137 1.48 14.48 -28.09
CA LEU A 137 0.73 15.62 -27.53
C LEU A 137 -0.35 16.07 -28.52
N ARG A 138 -1.59 16.20 -28.02
CA ARG A 138 -2.73 16.70 -28.81
C ARG A 138 -2.82 18.21 -28.64
N ARG A 139 -2.70 18.98 -29.73
CA ARG A 139 -2.89 20.44 -29.65
C ARG A 139 -4.35 20.75 -29.34
N LYS A 140 -4.60 21.68 -28.40
CA LYS A 140 -5.91 22.35 -28.26
C LYS A 140 -6.15 23.20 -29.50
N ALA A 141 -7.34 23.12 -30.10
CA ALA A 141 -7.72 24.02 -31.17
C ALA A 141 -7.74 25.46 -30.64
N LYS A 142 -7.12 26.39 -31.37
CA LYS A 142 -7.25 27.82 -31.06
C LYS A 142 -8.71 28.21 -31.36
N SER A 143 -9.43 28.70 -30.35
CA SER A 143 -10.74 29.32 -30.55
C SER A 143 -10.59 30.49 -31.52
N LYS A 144 -11.44 30.55 -32.55
CA LYS A 144 -11.49 31.69 -33.48
C LYS A 144 -11.98 32.92 -32.71
N PRO A 145 -11.40 34.12 -32.94
CA PRO A 145 -11.94 35.35 -32.40
C PRO A 145 -13.27 35.68 -33.08
N GLU A 146 -14.29 35.96 -32.27
CA GLU A 146 -15.59 36.45 -32.71
C GLU A 146 -15.40 37.85 -33.34
N THR A 147 -16.02 38.07 -34.51
CA THR A 147 -16.06 39.35 -35.22
C THR A 147 -17.47 39.90 -35.16
#